data_AF-A0A8T6SBA3-F1
#
_entry.id   AF-A0A8T6SBA3-F1
#
_cell.length_a   1.000
_cell.length_b   1.000
_cell.length_c   1.000
_cell.angle_alpha   90.00
_cell.angle_beta   90.00
_cell.angle_gamma   90.00
#
_symmetry.space_group_name_H-M   'P 1'
#
loop_
_entity.id
_entity.type
_entity.pdbx_description
1 polymer ?
#
loop_
_entity_poly.entity_id
_entity_poly.type
_entity_poly.pdbx_seq_one_letter_code
_entity_poly.pdbx_strand_id
1 'polypeptide(L)' 'FPGTGFVHEIGAGEGLGYTVNIPLPFKTGDNVYSKAIQEVVEPIIRQYRPQFILVSAGLDGHYSDPVADLS' A
#
# COMPACT_ATOMS: atom_id res chain seq x y z
N PHE A 1 5.02 8.28 -12.05
CA PHE A 1 3.55 8.35 -12.22
C PHE A 1 2.90 7.80 -10.94
N PRO A 2 1.68 8.19 -10.56
CA PRO A 2 0.95 9.37 -10.99
C PRO A 2 1.38 10.67 -10.27
N GLY A 3 2.23 10.60 -9.25
CA GLY A 3 2.66 11.77 -8.47
C GLY A 3 1.81 12.05 -7.24
N THR A 4 1.04 11.05 -6.79
CA THR A 4 0.27 11.02 -5.53
C THR A 4 0.61 9.72 -4.77
N GLY A 5 -0.02 9.51 -3.61
CA GLY A 5 0.19 8.38 -2.72
C GLY A 5 1.17 8.70 -1.58
N PHE A 6 1.26 9.96 -1.15
CA PHE A 6 2.16 10.35 -0.06
C PHE A 6 1.57 10.03 1.32
N VAL A 7 2.43 9.84 2.32
CA VAL A 7 2.03 9.50 3.70
C VAL A 7 1.07 10.50 4.36
N HIS A 8 1.08 11.77 3.93
CA HIS A 8 0.24 12.82 4.49
C HIS A 8 -1.12 12.93 3.79
N GLU A 9 -1.34 12.21 2.69
CA GLU A 9 -2.63 12.14 2.00
C GLU A 9 -3.54 11.14 2.70
N ILE A 10 -4.20 11.60 3.78
CA ILE A 10 -4.93 10.74 4.74
C ILE A 10 -6.46 10.77 4.57
N GLY A 11 -6.94 11.20 3.40
CA GLY A 11 -8.37 11.40 3.14
C GLY A 11 -8.87 12.78 3.57
N ALA A 12 -10.17 13.04 3.40
CA ALA A 12 -10.78 14.33 3.67
C ALA A 12 -12.25 14.18 4.12
N GLY A 13 -12.78 15.20 4.80
CA GLY A 13 -14.16 15.19 5.31
C GLY A 13 -14.41 14.01 6.25
N GLU A 14 -15.51 13.29 6.04
CA GLU A 14 -15.83 12.07 6.80
C GLU A 14 -14.82 10.93 6.58
N GLY A 15 -14.05 10.97 5.49
CA GLY A 15 -13.00 10.01 5.18
C GLY A 15 -11.63 10.35 5.76
N LEU A 16 -11.51 11.42 6.56
CA LEU A 16 -10.23 11.78 7.19
C LEU A 16 -9.78 10.66 8.15
N GLY A 17 -8.57 10.12 7.93
CA GLY A 17 -8.02 8.99 8.67
C GLY A 17 -8.38 7.61 8.11
N TYR A 18 -9.16 7.55 7.03
CA TYR A 18 -9.56 6.29 6.39
C TYR A 18 -8.78 5.98 5.10
N THR A 19 -7.89 6.88 4.67
CA THR A 19 -6.93 6.61 3.60
C THR A 19 -5.55 6.41 4.21
N VAL A 20 -4.90 5.29 3.88
CA VAL A 20 -3.52 5.00 4.28
C VAL A 20 -2.71 4.68 3.03
N ASN A 21 -1.70 5.51 2.77
CA ASN A 21 -0.72 5.29 1.71
C ASN A 21 0.59 4.79 2.31
N ILE A 22 1.21 3.79 1.66
CA ILE A 22 2.50 3.22 2.06
C ILE A 22 3.50 3.42 0.91
N PRO A 23 4.23 4.55 0.86
CA PRO A 23 5.29 4.73 -0.11
C PRO A 23 6.41 3.74 0.14
N LEU A 24 6.81 3.02 -0.91
CA LEU A 24 7.90 2.06 -0.86
C LEU A 24 9.16 2.66 -1.50
N PRO A 25 10.36 2.44 -0.92
CA PRO A 25 11.61 2.82 -1.57
C PRO A 25 11.78 2.14 -2.93
N PHE A 26 12.59 2.76 -3.79
CA PHE A 26 12.99 2.17 -5.06
C PHE A 26 13.66 0.80 -4.85
N LYS A 27 13.39 -0.18 -5.72
CA LYS A 27 13.89 -1.57 -5.59
C LYS A 27 13.53 -2.21 -4.24
N THR A 28 12.32 -1.94 -3.77
CA THR A 28 11.75 -2.69 -2.66
C THR A 28 11.55 -4.14 -3.10
N GLY A 29 12.04 -5.07 -2.29
CA GLY A 29 11.76 -6.50 -2.46
C GLY A 29 10.85 -7.07 -1.40
N ASP A 30 10.65 -8.38 -1.48
CA ASP A 30 9.63 -9.12 -0.72
C ASP A 30 9.69 -8.91 0.80
N ASN A 31 10.89 -8.74 1.37
CA ASN A 31 11.06 -8.58 2.81
C ASN A 31 10.46 -7.25 3.34
N VAL A 32 10.71 -6.15 2.64
CA VAL A 32 10.19 -4.82 2.99
C VAL A 32 8.70 -4.75 2.67
N TYR A 33 8.27 -5.34 1.56
CA TYR A 33 6.85 -5.45 1.22
C TYR A 33 6.07 -6.23 2.29
N SER A 34 6.57 -7.42 2.67
CA SER A 34 5.97 -8.26 3.71
C SER A 34 5.90 -7.54 5.05
N LYS A 35 6.96 -6.80 5.41
CA LYS A 35 6.98 -5.98 6.62
C LYS A 35 5.90 -4.90 6.60
N ALA A 36 5.71 -4.20 5.48
CA ALA A 36 4.64 -3.21 5.34
C ALA A 36 3.25 -3.83 5.53
N ILE A 37 3.01 -5.03 4.98
CA ILE A 37 1.76 -5.74 5.19
C ILE A 37 1.55 -6.10 6.67
N GLN A 38 2.55 -6.69 7.31
CA GLN A 38 2.46 -7.18 8.69
C GLN A 38 2.37 -6.05 9.73
N GLU A 39 3.14 -4.98 9.55
CA GLU A 39 3.25 -3.91 10.55
C GLU A 39 2.27 -2.77 10.34
N VAL A 40 1.69 -2.62 9.15
CA VAL A 40 0.75 -1.53 8.83
C VAL A 40 -0.62 -2.06 8.45
N VAL A 41 -0.70 -2.89 7.39
CA VAL A 41 -1.99 -3.30 6.82
C VAL A 41 -2.76 -4.22 7.77
N GLU A 42 -2.12 -5.23 8.35
CA GLU A 42 -2.76 -6.18 9.24
C GLU A 42 -3.36 -5.49 10.50
N PRO A 43 -2.64 -4.62 11.24
CA PRO A 43 -3.21 -3.86 12.35
C PRO A 43 -4.42 -3.01 11.95
N ILE A 44 -4.37 -2.36 10.78
CA ILE A 44 -5.50 -1.55 10.28
C ILE A 44 -6.72 -2.42 10.01
N ILE A 45 -6.56 -3.57 9.36
CA ILE A 45 -7.66 -4.50 9.11
C ILE A 45 -8.28 -4.97 10.43
N ARG A 46 -7.45 -5.29 11.44
CA ARG A 46 -7.91 -5.69 12.77
C ARG A 46 -8.68 -4.57 13.48
N GLN A 47 -8.23 -3.32 13.35
CA GLN A 47 -8.89 -2.16 13.93
C GLN A 47 -10.21 -1.82 13.22
N TYR A 48 -10.19 -1.79 11.89
CA TYR A 48 -11.33 -1.38 11.07
C TYR A 48 -12.43 -2.45 11.00
N ARG A 49 -12.07 -3.73 11.13
CA ARG A 49 -12.98 -4.89 11.08
C ARG A 49 -13.91 -4.87 9.85
N PRO A 50 -13.36 -4.85 8.63
CA PRO A 50 -14.18 -4.84 7.43
C PRO A 50 -15.00 -6.13 7.29
N GLN A 51 -16.21 -6.01 6.74
CA GLN A 51 -17.03 -7.17 6.39
C GLN A 51 -16.61 -7.79 5.04
N PHE A 52 -15.91 -7.03 4.22
CA PHE A 52 -15.43 -7.42 2.89
C PHE A 52 -14.10 -6.73 2.58
N ILE A 53 -13.21 -7.43 1.90
CA ILE A 53 -11.92 -6.90 1.44
C ILE A 53 -11.88 -7.02 -0.08
N LEU A 54 -11.63 -5.91 -0.76
CA LEU A 54 -11.35 -5.86 -2.19
C LEU A 54 -9.85 -5.64 -2.39
N VAL A 55 -9.22 -6.49 -3.19
CA VAL A 55 -7.79 -6.40 -3.50
C VAL A 55 -7.62 -6.13 -4.99
N SER A 56 -6.98 -5.01 -5.33
CA SER A 56 -6.45 -4.78 -6.67
C SER A 56 -5.06 -5.41 -6.77
N ALA A 57 -4.97 -6.58 -7.42
CA ALA A 57 -3.72 -7.33 -7.56
C ALA A 57 -3.01 -6.94 -8.87
N GLY A 58 -2.38 -5.76 -8.89
CA GLY A 58 -1.50 -5.35 -9.98
C GLY A 58 -0.28 -6.28 -10.11
N LEU A 59 0.10 -6.62 -11.34
CA LEU A 59 1.26 -7.49 -11.62
C LEU A 59 2.51 -6.73 -12.06
N ASP A 60 2.38 -5.41 -12.22
CA ASP A 60 3.48 -4.50 -12.53
C ASP A 60 4.53 -4.44 -11.41
N GLY A 61 4.18 -4.84 -10.18
CA GLY A 61 5.15 -4.96 -9.09
C GLY A 61 6.11 -6.15 -9.16
N HIS A 62 6.04 -6.98 -10.20
CA HIS A 62 6.93 -8.13 -10.36
C HIS A 62 8.36 -7.70 -10.75
N TYR A 63 9.39 -8.42 -10.29
CA TYR A 63 10.80 -8.05 -10.52
C TYR A 63 11.23 -8.00 -11.99
N SER A 64 10.48 -8.70 -12.86
CA SER A 64 10.72 -8.72 -14.31
C SER A 64 9.87 -7.71 -15.07
N ASP A 65 9.08 -6.89 -14.38
CA ASP A 65 8.27 -5.85 -15.01
C ASP A 65 9.18 -4.72 -15.53
N PRO A 66 9.00 -4.25 -16.77
CA PRO A 66 9.87 -3.23 -17.36
C PRO A 66 9.51 -1.79 -16.96
N VAL A 67 8.50 -1.57 -16.11
CA VAL A 67 7.93 -0.25 -15.80
C VAL A 67 8.11 0.14 -14.33
N ALA A 68 7.84 -0.76 -13.38
CA ALA A 68 7.71 -0.38 -11.97
C ALA A 68 9.01 -0.42 -11.15
N ASP A 69 10.08 -1.05 -11.65
CA ASP A 69 11.40 -1.15 -11.00
C ASP A 69 11.36 -1.66 -9.52
N LEU A 70 10.46 -2.60 -9.24
CA LEU A 70 10.47 -3.41 -8.01
C LEU A 70 11.39 -4.63 -8.20
N SER A 71 11.92 -5.22 -7.12
CA SER A 71 13.03 -6.20 -7.18
C SER A 71 12.75 -7.53 -6.51
#